data_AF-A0A2E8UM52-F1
#
_entry.id   AF-A0A2E8UM52-F1
#
_cell.length_a   1.000
_cell.length_b   1.000
_cell.length_c   1.000
_cell.angle_alpha   90.00
_cell.angle_beta   90.00
_cell.angle_gamma   90.00
#
_symmetry.space_group_name_H-M   'P 1'
#
loop_
_entity.id
_entity.type
_entity.pdbx_description
1 polymer ?
#
loop_
_entity_poly.entity_id
_entity_poly.type
_entity_poly.pdbx_seq_one_letter_code
_entity_poly.pdbx_strand_id
1 'polypeptide(L)'
;MFSVPEKDLLFTARELRIDDFFAKPHGKPKTGKVAGNAFAEYHVGKLTVRFTESKCSGKGEWTGYGVDGGSPERILSSLQLVTPSGNYALPEKMVTDLGNPNIENYRTRLQGKQLDLAMVNGDGAGGHFVLYQIDLVKAKARRYVREVINDEFTRTHDWMPLKKAK
;
A
#
# COMPACT_ATOMS: atom_id res chain seq x y z
N MET A 1 4.23 -16.94 9.39
CA MET A 1 4.31 -16.32 8.05
C MET A 1 4.25 -17.44 7.02
N PHE A 2 3.49 -17.26 5.93
CA PHE A 2 3.39 -18.27 4.87
C PHE A 2 3.84 -17.61 3.55
N SER A 3 4.77 -18.24 2.84
CA SER A 3 5.12 -17.89 1.45
C SER A 3 3.91 -18.14 0.55
N VAL A 4 3.74 -17.32 -0.48
CA VAL A 4 2.51 -17.27 -1.29
C VAL A 4 2.85 -17.54 -2.75
N PRO A 5 2.17 -18.50 -3.41
CA PRO A 5 2.38 -18.75 -4.83
C PRO A 5 2.11 -17.52 -5.69
N GLU A 6 3.02 -17.19 -6.60
CA GLU A 6 2.94 -16.02 -7.47
C GLU A 6 1.67 -16.00 -8.34
N LYS A 7 1.15 -17.17 -8.71
CA LYS A 7 -0.11 -17.33 -9.47
C LYS A 7 -1.34 -16.72 -8.80
N ASP A 8 -1.29 -16.49 -7.49
CA ASP A 8 -2.39 -15.91 -6.72
C ASP A 8 -2.29 -14.38 -6.62
N LEU A 9 -1.25 -13.79 -7.23
CA LEU A 9 -0.96 -12.36 -7.26
C LEU A 9 -1.18 -11.79 -8.66
N LEU A 10 -1.76 -10.58 -8.75
CA LEU A 10 -1.86 -9.90 -10.04
C LEU A 10 -0.54 -9.25 -10.43
N PHE A 11 0.35 -8.98 -9.49
CA PHE A 11 1.71 -8.52 -9.75
C PHE A 11 2.71 -9.63 -9.46
N THR A 12 3.58 -9.90 -10.42
CA THR A 12 4.75 -10.78 -10.22
C THR A 12 5.81 -10.08 -9.39
N ALA A 13 6.69 -10.85 -8.73
CA ALA A 13 7.84 -10.28 -8.02
C ALA A 13 8.74 -9.51 -8.99
N ARG A 14 8.90 -10.03 -10.22
CA ARG A 14 9.64 -9.41 -11.32
C ARG A 14 9.09 -8.04 -11.72
N GLU A 15 7.77 -7.91 -11.85
CA GLU A 15 7.12 -6.61 -12.17
C GLU A 15 7.24 -5.56 -11.05
N LEU A 16 7.59 -6.01 -9.85
CA LEU A 16 7.81 -5.19 -8.67
C LEU A 16 9.31 -5.09 -8.33
N ARG A 17 10.23 -5.25 -9.28
CA ARG A 17 11.62 -4.82 -9.08
C ARG A 17 11.70 -3.29 -9.04
N ILE A 18 12.61 -2.72 -8.24
CA ILE A 18 12.64 -1.27 -8.03
C ILE A 18 12.78 -0.48 -9.34
N ASP A 19 13.69 -0.91 -10.22
CA ASP A 19 13.91 -0.28 -11.52
C ASP A 19 12.65 -0.35 -12.39
N ASP A 20 12.06 -1.54 -12.49
CA ASP A 20 10.82 -1.74 -13.24
C ASP A 20 9.66 -0.98 -12.62
N PHE A 21 9.64 -0.82 -11.28
CA PHE A 21 8.61 -0.17 -10.49
C PHE A 21 8.52 1.33 -10.80
N PHE A 22 9.67 1.99 -10.93
CA PHE A 22 9.75 3.42 -11.24
C PHE A 22 9.86 3.73 -12.73
N ALA A 23 10.33 2.81 -13.58
CA ALA A 23 10.54 3.07 -15.02
C ALA A 23 9.25 3.23 -15.84
N LYS A 24 8.14 2.57 -15.45
CA LYS A 24 6.86 2.70 -16.17
C LYS A 24 6.01 3.78 -15.50
N PRO A 25 5.73 4.92 -16.17
CA PRO A 25 4.90 5.96 -15.60
C PRO A 25 3.49 5.41 -15.35
N HIS A 26 3.05 5.47 -14.10
CA HIS A 26 1.64 5.30 -13.72
C HIS A 26 0.92 6.63 -13.88
N GLY A 27 -0.42 6.61 -13.94
CA GLY A 27 -1.19 7.85 -13.96
C GLY A 27 -0.76 8.73 -12.78
N LYS A 28 -0.39 9.98 -13.07
CA LYS A 28 0.05 10.91 -12.01
C LYS A 28 -1.10 11.07 -11.01
N PRO A 29 -0.87 10.83 -9.71
CA PRO A 29 -1.91 11.01 -8.72
C PRO A 29 -2.26 12.49 -8.59
N LYS A 30 -3.49 12.75 -8.17
CA LYS A 30 -3.84 14.04 -7.60
C LYS A 30 -3.29 14.10 -6.18
N THR A 31 -2.42 15.06 -5.91
CA THR A 31 -1.83 15.25 -4.57
C THR A 31 -2.42 16.46 -3.87
N GLY A 32 -2.28 16.52 -2.54
CA GLY A 32 -2.72 17.66 -1.76
C GLY A 32 -2.55 17.45 -0.26
N LYS A 33 -3.23 18.29 0.53
CA LYS A 33 -3.24 18.18 2.00
C LYS A 33 -4.67 18.13 2.53
N VAL A 34 -4.90 17.33 3.57
CA VAL A 34 -6.15 17.23 4.32
C VAL A 34 -5.84 17.18 5.81
N ALA A 35 -6.42 18.08 6.61
CA ALA A 35 -6.17 18.18 8.05
C ALA A 35 -4.66 18.17 8.43
N GLY A 36 -3.82 18.83 7.61
CA GLY A 36 -2.37 18.88 7.82
C GLY A 36 -1.58 17.68 7.30
N ASN A 37 -2.26 16.60 6.90
CA ASN A 37 -1.66 15.40 6.33
C ASN A 37 -1.57 15.47 4.81
N ALA A 38 -0.53 14.90 4.21
CA ALA A 38 -0.42 14.84 2.75
C ALA A 38 -1.24 13.66 2.20
N PHE A 39 -1.79 13.80 1.00
CA PHE A 39 -2.50 12.72 0.32
C PHE A 39 -2.08 12.59 -1.15
N ALA A 40 -2.27 11.38 -1.68
CA ALA A 40 -2.18 11.07 -3.09
C ALA A 40 -3.40 10.24 -3.51
N GLU A 41 -4.05 10.64 -4.60
CA GLU A 41 -5.29 10.06 -5.10
C GLU A 41 -5.13 9.54 -6.53
N TYR A 42 -5.48 8.28 -6.73
CA TYR A 42 -5.41 7.58 -8.01
C TYR A 42 -6.81 7.17 -8.47
N HIS A 43 -7.10 7.41 -9.74
CA HIS A 43 -8.33 6.95 -10.38
C HIS A 43 -8.08 5.66 -11.15
N VAL A 44 -8.86 4.62 -10.84
CA VAL A 44 -8.78 3.29 -11.47
C VAL A 44 -10.17 2.94 -12.01
N GLY A 45 -10.45 3.33 -13.25
CA GLY A 45 -11.79 3.26 -13.81
C GLY A 45 -12.77 4.14 -13.02
N LYS A 46 -13.78 3.53 -12.38
CA LYS A 46 -14.75 4.23 -11.50
C LYS A 46 -14.38 4.23 -10.02
N LEU A 47 -13.25 3.61 -9.67
CA LEU A 47 -12.73 3.58 -8.32
C LEU A 47 -11.77 4.75 -8.12
N THR A 48 -11.81 5.34 -6.93
CA THR A 48 -10.75 6.24 -6.45
C THR A 48 -10.04 5.60 -5.27
N VAL A 49 -8.71 5.57 -5.32
CA VAL A 49 -7.84 5.07 -4.24
C VAL A 49 -7.09 6.27 -3.66
N ARG A 50 -7.24 6.52 -2.36
CA ARG A 50 -6.59 7.65 -1.68
C ARG A 50 -5.70 7.15 -0.56
N PHE A 51 -4.42 7.52 -0.66
CA PHE A 51 -3.41 7.35 0.38
C PHE A 51 -3.31 8.65 1.16
N THR A 52 -3.23 8.55 2.49
CA THR A 52 -2.89 9.69 3.34
C THR A 52 -1.69 9.32 4.19
N GLU A 53 -0.70 10.20 4.23
CA GLU A 53 0.47 10.08 5.10
C GLU A 53 0.46 11.18 6.16
N SER A 54 0.97 10.85 7.35
CA SER A 54 1.18 11.79 8.44
C SER A 54 2.61 11.73 8.94
N LYS A 55 3.06 12.77 9.65
CA LYS A 55 4.34 12.72 10.37
C LYS A 55 4.31 11.58 11.40
N CYS A 56 5.43 10.87 11.53
CA CYS A 56 5.62 9.93 12.62
C CYS A 56 5.84 10.71 13.93
N SER A 57 5.05 10.42 14.97
CA SER A 57 5.21 11.04 16.29
C SER A 57 6.06 10.20 17.25
N GLY A 58 6.43 8.97 16.87
CA GLY A 58 7.18 8.04 17.70
C GLY A 58 8.69 8.30 17.71
N LYS A 59 9.29 8.31 18.89
CA LYS A 59 10.74 8.23 19.09
C LYS A 59 11.09 6.80 19.53
N GLY A 60 12.04 6.15 18.86
CA GLY A 60 12.45 4.78 19.17
C GLY A 60 12.65 3.94 17.92
N GLU A 61 12.97 2.66 18.13
CA GLU A 61 13.14 1.68 17.06
C GLU A 61 11.78 1.33 16.45
N TRP A 62 11.65 1.58 15.14
CA TRP A 62 10.48 1.23 14.36
C TRP A 62 10.43 -0.28 14.13
N THR A 63 9.28 -0.87 14.44
CA THR A 63 9.05 -2.32 14.29
C THR A 63 8.23 -2.69 13.05
N GLY A 64 7.84 -1.68 12.26
CA GLY A 64 7.09 -1.86 11.03
C GLY A 64 7.98 -1.92 9.78
N TYR A 65 7.39 -1.66 8.63
CA TYR A 65 8.04 -1.76 7.32
C TYR A 65 8.36 -0.37 6.74
N GLY A 66 9.62 -0.09 6.39
CA GLY A 66 9.97 1.13 5.63
C GLY A 66 11.19 1.92 6.13
N VAL A 67 11.85 1.47 7.19
CA VAL A 67 13.19 1.92 7.59
C VAL A 67 14.02 0.72 7.98
N ASP A 68 15.33 0.79 7.76
CA ASP A 68 16.29 -0.18 8.29
C ASP A 68 16.86 0.35 9.61
N GLY A 69 16.14 0.09 10.71
CA GLY A 69 16.40 0.69 12.02
C GLY A 69 15.94 2.16 12.14
N GLY A 70 15.99 2.71 13.36
CA GLY A 70 15.57 4.10 13.61
C GLY A 70 14.05 4.32 13.53
N SER A 71 13.61 5.54 13.19
CA SER A 71 12.19 5.93 13.11
C SER A 71 11.88 6.57 11.74
N PRO A 72 10.77 6.21 11.08
CA PRO A 72 10.40 6.83 9.82
C PRO A 72 10.03 8.31 10.00
N GLU A 73 10.25 9.14 8.98
CA GLU A 73 9.79 10.53 9.00
C GLU A 73 8.26 10.60 8.93
N ARG A 74 7.68 9.73 8.09
CA ARG A 74 6.25 9.68 7.80
C ARG A 74 5.72 8.26 7.88
N ILE A 75 4.44 8.14 8.19
CA ILE A 75 3.74 6.86 8.19
C ILE A 75 2.50 6.96 7.31
N LEU A 76 2.10 5.82 6.73
CA LEU A 76 0.81 5.74 6.07
C LEU A 76 -0.29 5.73 7.14
N SER A 77 -1.04 6.83 7.22
CA SER A 77 -2.08 7.00 8.23
C SER A 77 -3.42 6.42 7.79
N SER A 78 -3.71 6.42 6.49
CA SER A 78 -4.90 5.77 5.96
C SER A 78 -4.80 5.39 4.49
N LEU A 79 -5.57 4.36 4.12
CA LEU A 79 -5.83 3.98 2.75
C LEU A 79 -7.34 3.83 2.56
N GLN A 80 -7.89 4.64 1.65
CA GLN A 80 -9.32 4.72 1.37
C GLN A 80 -9.63 4.32 -0.07
N LEU A 81 -10.79 3.70 -0.25
CA LEU A 81 -11.38 3.30 -1.53
C LEU A 81 -12.75 3.96 -1.64
N VAL A 82 -12.94 4.77 -2.68
CA VAL A 82 -14.24 5.37 -3.01
C VAL A 82 -14.78 4.64 -4.24
N THR A 83 -15.89 3.93 -4.05
CA THR A 83 -16.57 3.17 -5.10
C THR A 83 -17.98 3.71 -5.29
N PRO A 84 -18.64 3.43 -6.43
CA PRO A 84 -20.06 3.73 -6.60
C PRO A 84 -20.96 3.09 -5.53
N SER A 85 -20.55 1.96 -4.96
CA SER A 85 -21.26 1.25 -3.88
C SER A 85 -20.99 1.78 -2.48
N GLY A 86 -20.10 2.78 -2.35
CA GLY A 86 -19.75 3.39 -1.07
C GLY A 86 -18.25 3.54 -0.84
N ASN A 87 -17.92 4.15 0.29
CA ASN A 87 -16.56 4.47 0.70
C ASN A 87 -16.07 3.47 1.75
N TYR A 88 -14.84 3.01 1.59
CA TYR A 88 -14.22 2.02 2.45
C TYR A 88 -12.83 2.48 2.85
N ALA A 89 -12.38 2.10 4.04
CA ALA A 89 -11.05 2.31 4.54
C ALA A 89 -10.44 0.97 4.96
N LEU A 90 -9.15 0.79 4.71
CA LEU A 90 -8.44 -0.35 5.27
C LEU A 90 -8.33 -0.22 6.80
N PRO A 91 -8.34 -1.33 7.54
CA PRO A 91 -8.07 -1.31 8.97
C PRO A 91 -6.72 -0.66 9.28
N GLU A 92 -6.66 0.17 10.33
CA GLU A 92 -5.44 0.85 10.78
C GLU A 92 -4.24 -0.09 10.92
N LYS A 93 -4.44 -1.26 11.54
CA LYS A 93 -3.37 -2.26 11.71
C LYS A 93 -2.78 -2.82 10.41
N MET A 94 -3.42 -2.60 9.26
CA MET A 94 -2.87 -2.96 7.96
C MET A 94 -2.09 -1.81 7.31
N VAL A 95 -2.11 -0.60 7.86
CA VAL A 95 -1.53 0.60 7.23
C VAL A 95 -0.53 1.33 8.13
N THR A 96 -0.78 1.42 9.44
CA THR A 96 -0.03 2.32 10.34
C THR A 96 1.38 1.83 10.68
N ASP A 97 1.72 0.59 10.35
CA ASP A 97 3.06 0.01 10.45
C ASP A 97 3.88 0.22 9.17
N LEU A 98 3.41 1.04 8.21
CA LEU A 98 4.13 1.37 6.99
C LEU A 98 4.79 2.75 7.11
N GLY A 99 6.11 2.75 7.29
CA GLY A 99 6.98 3.92 7.34
C GLY A 99 7.44 4.37 5.96
N ASN A 100 7.77 5.66 5.84
CA ASN A 100 8.24 6.34 4.62
C ASN A 100 7.50 5.87 3.36
N PRO A 101 6.16 6.01 3.33
CA PRO A 101 5.37 5.55 2.20
C PRO A 101 5.62 6.44 0.98
N ASN A 102 5.94 5.86 -0.18
CA ASN A 102 6.05 6.61 -1.42
C ASN A 102 4.67 6.81 -2.07
N ILE A 103 3.78 7.57 -1.41
CA ILE A 103 2.37 7.74 -1.81
C ILE A 103 2.15 8.24 -3.24
N GLU A 104 3.15 8.90 -3.82
CA GLU A 104 3.13 9.37 -5.21
C GLU A 104 3.57 8.32 -6.24
N ASN A 105 4.10 7.18 -5.78
CA ASN A 105 4.59 6.08 -6.61
C ASN A 105 3.91 4.77 -6.21
N TYR A 106 2.62 4.64 -6.55
CA TYR A 106 1.86 3.40 -6.39
C TYR A 106 1.51 2.78 -7.74
N ARG A 107 1.43 1.46 -7.75
CA ARG A 107 0.89 0.68 -8.86
C ARG A 107 -0.46 0.11 -8.49
N THR A 108 -1.37 0.13 -9.44
CA THR A 108 -2.69 -0.48 -9.27
C THR A 108 -2.99 -1.39 -10.46
N ARG A 109 -3.64 -2.52 -10.22
CA ARG A 109 -4.13 -3.42 -11.26
C ARG A 109 -5.52 -3.90 -10.87
N LEU A 110 -6.50 -3.63 -11.73
CA LEU A 110 -7.88 -4.07 -11.54
C LEU A 110 -8.16 -5.21 -12.52
N GLN A 111 -8.50 -6.38 -12.00
CA GLN A 111 -8.95 -7.53 -12.79
C GLN A 111 -10.30 -8.03 -12.26
N GLY A 112 -11.35 -7.86 -13.07
CA GLY A 112 -12.72 -8.20 -12.66
C GLY A 112 -13.17 -7.40 -11.43
N LYS A 113 -13.23 -8.08 -10.28
CA LYS A 113 -13.65 -7.50 -8.99
C LYS A 113 -12.52 -7.43 -7.96
N GLN A 114 -11.30 -7.79 -8.35
CA GLN A 114 -10.13 -7.72 -7.51
C GLN A 114 -9.26 -6.54 -7.92
N LEU A 115 -8.85 -5.76 -6.92
CA LEU A 115 -7.87 -4.68 -7.06
C LEU A 115 -6.61 -5.09 -6.31
N ASP A 116 -5.49 -5.07 -7.01
CA ASP A 116 -4.16 -5.17 -6.42
C ASP A 116 -3.51 -3.79 -6.38
N LEU A 117 -2.92 -3.43 -5.24
CA LEU A 117 -2.21 -2.17 -5.01
C LEU A 117 -0.80 -2.50 -4.54
N ALA A 118 0.21 -2.10 -5.31
CA ALA A 118 1.61 -2.29 -4.92
C ALA A 118 2.29 -0.95 -4.66
N MET A 119 3.15 -0.93 -3.65
CA MET A 119 3.96 0.22 -3.27
C MET A 119 5.33 -0.20 -2.79
N VAL A 120 6.23 0.77 -2.75
CA VAL A 120 7.51 0.66 -2.07
C VAL A 120 7.55 1.61 -0.88
N ASN A 121 7.95 1.08 0.27
CA ASN A 121 8.20 1.80 1.51
C ASN A 121 9.71 1.78 1.74
N GLY A 122 10.32 2.92 2.07
CA GLY A 122 11.75 2.95 2.28
C GLY A 122 12.30 4.35 2.48
N ASP A 123 13.45 4.44 3.13
CA ASP A 123 14.24 5.66 3.33
C ASP A 123 15.39 5.80 2.33
N GLY A 124 15.57 4.82 1.44
CA GLY A 124 16.64 4.77 0.45
C GLY A 124 17.87 3.95 0.91
N ALA A 125 18.00 3.62 2.20
CA ALA A 125 18.99 2.68 2.71
C ALA A 125 18.46 1.24 2.70
N GLY A 126 17.16 1.09 2.98
CA GLY A 126 16.42 -0.16 2.88
C GLY A 126 14.98 0.06 2.42
N GLY A 127 14.27 -1.02 2.12
CA GLY A 127 12.88 -0.89 1.71
C GLY A 127 12.12 -2.20 1.59
N HIS A 128 10.80 -2.04 1.56
CA HIS A 128 9.85 -3.12 1.44
C HIS A 128 8.90 -2.86 0.28
N PHE A 129 8.60 -3.90 -0.49
CA PHE A 129 7.40 -3.91 -1.32
C PHE A 129 6.22 -4.35 -0.49
N VAL A 130 5.16 -3.55 -0.53
CA VAL A 130 3.88 -3.88 0.07
C VAL A 130 2.87 -4.06 -1.04
N LEU A 131 2.18 -5.19 -1.01
CA LEU A 131 1.10 -5.52 -1.93
C LEU A 131 -0.18 -5.73 -1.14
N TYR A 132 -1.20 -4.95 -1.44
CA TYR A 132 -2.57 -5.21 -1.02
C TYR A 132 -3.32 -5.91 -2.13
N GLN A 133 -4.11 -6.91 -1.75
CA GLN A 133 -5.13 -7.47 -2.62
C GLN A 133 -6.49 -7.22 -1.99
N ILE A 134 -7.41 -6.70 -2.80
CA ILE A 134 -8.70 -6.21 -2.33
C ILE A 134 -9.82 -6.84 -3.15
N ASP A 135 -10.68 -7.59 -2.47
CA ASP A 135 -11.95 -8.08 -3.02
C ASP A 135 -13.00 -6.98 -2.84
N LEU A 136 -13.36 -6.32 -3.94
CA LEU A 136 -14.31 -5.21 -3.94
C LEU A 136 -15.75 -5.65 -3.65
N VAL A 137 -16.09 -6.92 -3.92
CA VAL A 137 -17.45 -7.46 -3.69
C VAL A 137 -17.63 -7.79 -2.23
N LYS A 138 -16.63 -8.45 -1.62
CA LYS A 138 -16.68 -8.83 -0.21
C LYS A 138 -16.26 -7.72 0.75
N ALA A 139 -15.76 -6.59 0.20
CA ALA A 139 -15.14 -5.51 0.96
C ALA A 139 -14.10 -6.05 1.95
N LYS A 140 -13.15 -6.85 1.44
CA LYS A 140 -12.04 -7.40 2.22
C LYS A 140 -10.71 -7.10 1.56
N ALA A 141 -9.67 -6.96 2.37
CA ALA A 141 -8.29 -6.83 1.90
C ALA A 141 -7.37 -7.82 2.63
N ARG A 142 -6.30 -8.24 1.96
CA ARG A 142 -5.16 -8.94 2.55
C ARG A 142 -3.87 -8.23 2.15
N ARG A 143 -2.80 -8.44 2.91
CA ARG A 143 -1.53 -7.73 2.70
C ARG A 143 -0.35 -8.68 2.68
N TYR A 144 0.53 -8.43 1.73
CA TYR A 144 1.81 -9.08 1.55
C TYR A 144 2.93 -8.07 1.67
N VAL A 145 4.06 -8.51 2.22
CA VAL A 145 5.27 -7.71 2.31
C VAL A 145 6.45 -8.57 1.89
N ARG A 146 7.40 -7.96 1.18
CA ARG A 146 8.75 -8.50 0.99
C ARG A 146 9.77 -7.37 1.07
N GLU A 147 10.99 -7.69 1.43
CA GLU A 147 12.11 -6.78 1.26
C GLU A 147 12.39 -6.55 -0.23
N VAL A 148 12.88 -5.37 -0.58
CA VAL A 148 13.16 -5.00 -1.98
C VAL A 148 14.14 -5.97 -2.66
N ILE A 149 15.08 -6.54 -1.88
CA ILE A 149 16.12 -7.47 -2.32
C ILE A 149 15.67 -8.94 -2.42
N ASN A 150 14.52 -9.29 -1.84
CA ASN A 150 14.01 -10.66 -1.82
C ASN A 150 12.87 -10.82 -2.83
N ASP A 151 12.78 -11.95 -3.53
CA ASP A 151 11.70 -12.18 -4.50
C ASP A 151 10.43 -12.79 -3.88
N GLU A 152 10.47 -13.24 -2.63
CA GLU A 152 9.35 -13.93 -2.00
C GLU A 152 8.45 -13.00 -1.15
N PHE A 153 7.16 -12.99 -1.47
CA PHE A 153 6.16 -12.32 -0.65
C PHE A 153 5.77 -13.13 0.57
N THR A 154 5.76 -12.44 1.70
CA THR A 154 5.23 -12.97 2.95
C THR A 154 3.86 -12.37 3.23
N ARG A 155 2.86 -13.23 3.47
CA ARG A 155 1.55 -12.77 3.93
C ARG A 155 1.65 -12.27 5.37
N THR A 156 1.40 -10.98 5.57
CA THR A 156 1.41 -10.32 6.90
C THR A 156 0.00 -10.21 7.48
N HIS A 157 -1.00 -10.06 6.62
CA HIS A 157 -2.41 -10.00 7.00
C HIS A 157 -3.24 -10.84 6.04
N ASP A 158 -4.10 -11.71 6.56
CA ASP A 158 -5.07 -12.45 5.76
C ASP A 158 -6.33 -11.60 5.45
N TRP A 159 -7.33 -12.18 4.80
CA TRP A 159 -8.56 -11.48 4.44
C TRP A 159 -9.27 -10.81 5.63
N MET A 160 -9.16 -9.49 5.67
CA MET A 160 -9.69 -8.60 6.69
C MET A 160 -10.82 -7.75 6.14
N PRO A 161 -11.92 -7.54 6.88
CA PRO A 161 -12.99 -6.65 6.45
C PRO A 161 -12.50 -5.20 6.37
N LEU A 162 -12.92 -4.50 5.32
CA LEU A 162 -12.76 -3.06 5.21
C LEU A 162 -13.76 -2.35 6.13
N LYS A 163 -13.35 -1.22 6.71
CA LYS A 163 -14.25 -0.36 7.48
C LYS A 163 -15.03 0.51 6.49
N LYS A 164 -16.36 0.57 6.59
CA LYS A 164 -17.14 1.54 5.83
C LYS A 164 -16.80 2.95 6.32
N ALA A 165 -16.34 3.82 5.43
CA ALA A 165 -16.10 5.22 5.77
C ALA A 165 -17.45 5.94 5.79
N LYS A 166 -17.67 6.76 6.81
CA LYS A 166 -18.87 7.62 6.93
C LYS A 166 -18.84 8.73 5.89
#